data_AF-A6UVG5-F1
#
_entry.id   AF-A6UVG5-F1
#
_cell.length_a   1.000
_cell.length_b   1.000
_cell.length_c   1.000
_cell.angle_alpha   90.00
_cell.angle_beta   90.00
_cell.angle_gamma   90.00
#
_symmetry.space_group_name_H-M   'P 1'
#
loop_
_entity.id
_entity.type
_entity.pdbx_description
1 polymer ?
#
loop_
_entity_poly.entity_id
_entity_poly.type
_entity_poly.pdbx_seq_one_letter_code
_entity_poly.pdbx_strand_id
1 'polypeptide(L)' 'MIKLIECDTIKRSSRRWKKKGQMRWSHYKKRIRRMKRDKRNN' A
#
# COMPACT_ATOMS: atom_id res chain seq x y z
N MET A 1 3.96 19.57 10.40
CA MET A 1 2.94 18.64 9.86
C MET A 1 3.25 18.08 8.46
N ILE A 2 4.51 18.09 7.99
CA ILE A 2 4.86 17.62 6.62
C ILE A 2 5.25 16.12 6.58
N LYS A 3 5.76 15.56 7.69
CA LYS A 3 6.30 14.18 7.73
C LYS A 3 5.27 13.04 7.66
N LEU A 4 3.97 13.29 7.87
CA LEU A 4 2.93 12.24 7.78
C LEU A 4 2.45 11.97 6.34
N ILE A 5 2.59 12.94 5.44
CA ILE A 5 2.03 12.88 4.07
C ILE A 5 2.86 11.94 3.18
N GLU A 6 4.18 11.86 3.38
CA GLU A 6 5.07 11.00 2.58
C GLU A 6 4.93 9.49 2.89
N CYS A 7 4.29 9.12 4.01
CA CYS A 7 4.31 7.74 4.48
C CYS A 7 3.29 6.80 3.81
N ASP A 8 2.18 7.29 3.24
CA ASP A 8 0.98 6.42 3.09
C ASP A 8 0.22 6.47 1.76
N THR A 9 0.56 7.38 0.84
CA THR A 9 -0.04 7.42 -0.50
C THR A 9 0.74 6.54 -1.46
N ILE A 10 0.54 5.22 -1.32
CA ILE A 10 0.87 4.28 -2.40
C ILE A 10 0.13 4.78 -3.66
N LYS A 11 0.86 5.32 -4.64
CA LYS A 11 0.29 5.80 -5.91
C LYS A 11 -0.60 4.69 -6.49
N ARG A 12 -1.86 5.03 -6.76
CA ARG A 12 -2.90 4.09 -7.19
C ARG A 12 -3.12 4.26 -8.68
N SER A 13 -3.02 3.17 -9.45
CA SER A 13 -3.48 3.16 -10.83
C SER A 13 -4.89 2.58 -10.91
N SER A 14 -5.71 3.09 -11.83
CA SER A 14 -7.06 2.58 -12.12
C SER A 14 -7.03 1.10 -12.52
N ARG A 15 -5.96 0.67 -13.21
CA ARG A 15 -5.73 -0.72 -13.63
C ARG A 15 -5.70 -1.72 -12.46
N ARG A 16 -5.19 -1.33 -11.29
CA ARG A 16 -5.09 -2.20 -10.10
C ARG A 16 -6.44 -2.52 -9.44
N TRP A 17 -7.51 -1.83 -9.83
CA TRP A 17 -8.87 -2.19 -9.41
C TRP A 17 -9.45 -3.34 -10.23
N LYS A 18 -8.92 -3.60 -11.44
CA LYS A 18 -9.33 -4.75 -12.24
C LYS A 18 -8.78 -6.02 -11.58
N LYS A 19 -9.68 -6.87 -11.07
CA LYS A 19 -9.36 -8.11 -10.33
C LYS A 19 -8.91 -9.28 -11.24
N LYS A 20 -8.64 -9.04 -12.53
CA LYS A 20 -8.25 -10.10 -13.46
C LYS A 20 -6.80 -10.51 -13.22
N GLY A 21 -6.59 -11.75 -12.77
CA GLY A 21 -5.26 -12.33 -12.53
C GLY A 21 -4.46 -11.65 -11.41
N GLN A 22 -5.11 -10.86 -10.55
CA GLN A 22 -4.45 -10.12 -9.47
C GLN A 22 -5.25 -10.20 -8.16
N MET A 23 -4.51 -10.15 -7.05
CA MET A 23 -5.09 -10.02 -5.72
C MET A 23 -5.85 -8.70 -5.58
N ARG A 24 -6.95 -8.71 -4.82
CA ARG A 24 -7.73 -7.51 -4.54
C ARG A 24 -6.83 -6.41 -3.97
N TRP A 25 -6.90 -5.22 -4.56
CA TRP A 25 -6.05 -4.07 -4.21
C TRP A 25 -6.04 -3.76 -2.71
N SER A 26 -7.18 -3.90 -2.03
CA SER A 26 -7.29 -3.69 -0.58
C SER A 26 -6.38 -4.63 0.23
N HIS A 27 -6.28 -5.90 -0.16
CA HIS A 27 -5.42 -6.89 0.51
C HIS A 27 -3.95 -6.64 0.21
N TYR A 28 -3.62 -6.32 -1.04
CA TYR A 28 -2.28 -5.89 -1.42
C TYR A 28 -1.83 -4.67 -0.61
N LYS A 29 -2.67 -3.63 -0.50
CA LYS A 29 -2.38 -2.42 0.28
C LYS A 29 -2.12 -2.75 1.76
N LYS A 30 -2.92 -3.65 2.36
CA LYS A 30 -2.71 -4.13 3.74
C LYS A 30 -1.34 -4.81 3.90
N ARG A 31 -0.95 -5.69 2.97
CA ARG A 31 0.37 -6.36 3.01
C ARG A 31 1.53 -5.37 2.96
N ILE A 32 1.49 -4.39 2.04
CA ILE A 32 2.54 -3.37 1.95
C ILE A 32 2.67 -2.57 3.24
N ARG A 33 1.54 -2.21 3.88
CA ARG A 33 1.55 -1.48 5.15
C ARG A 33 2.17 -2.26 6.30
N ARG A 34 1.91 -3.58 6.39
CA ARG A 34 2.53 -4.45 7.39
C ARG A 34 4.05 -4.49 7.19
N MET A 35 4.52 -4.82 5.98
CA MET A 35 5.95 -4.84 5.67
C MET A 35 6.65 -3.51 5.96
N LYS A 36 6.02 -2.37 5.65
CA LYS A 36 6.58 -1.04 5.96
C LYS A 36 6.64 -0.76 7.46
N ARG A 37 5.67 -1.26 8.24
CA ARG A 37 5.67 -1.12 9.71
C ARG A 37 6.77 -1.99 10.32
N ASP A 38 6.90 -3.23 9.87
CA ASP A 38 7.94 -4.14 10.35
C ASP A 38 9.34 -3.56 10.08
N LYS A 39 9.57 -3.00 8.88
CA LYS A 39 10.82 -2.29 8.53
C LYS A 39 11.10 -1.00 9.33
N ARG A 40 10.11 -0.43 10.03
CA ARG A 40 10.32 0.75 10.89
C ARG A 40 10.62 0.36 12.33
N ASN A 41 10.23 -0.85 12.72
CA ASN A 41 10.34 -1.34 14.09
C ASN A 41 11.60 -2.21 14.29
N ASN A 42 12.23 -2.67 13.20
CA ASN A 42 13.59 -3.22 13.15
C ASN A 42 14.54 -2.14 12.66
#